data_AF-A0A1G6NL56-F1
#
_entry.id   AF-A0A1G6NL56-F1
#
_cell.length_a   1.000
_cell.length_b   1.000
_cell.length_c   1.000
_cell.angle_alpha   90.00
_cell.angle_beta   90.00
_cell.angle_gamma   90.00
#
_symmetry.space_group_name_H-M   'P 1'
#
loop_
_entity.id
_entity.type
_entity.pdbx_description
1 polymer ?
#
loop_
_entity_poly.entity_id
_entity_poly.type
_entity_poly.pdbx_seq_one_letter_code
_entity_poly.pdbx_strand_id
1 'polypeptide(L)'
;MNAIPSPYTVAVYPIEQQPGVWFAAYLISEYKDGTERVLANVAMRHDTHRSAAKAKQAARSAGERAIARLATRPHHPGVSAHAYQGARHG
;
A
#
# COMPACT_ATOMS: atom_id res chain seq x y z
N MET A 1 24.35 13.80 -3.26
CA MET A 1 22.89 14.04 -3.21
C MET A 1 22.36 13.33 -1.97
N ASN A 2 22.12 14.06 -0.87
CA ASN A 2 21.48 13.48 0.32
C ASN A 2 19.98 13.43 0.06
N ALA A 3 19.51 12.30 -0.47
CA ALA A 3 18.08 12.04 -0.50
C ALA A 3 17.63 11.88 0.96
N ILE A 4 16.84 12.83 1.45
CA ILE A 4 16.17 12.67 2.74
C ILE A 4 15.36 11.36 2.63
N PRO A 5 15.60 10.35 3.48
CA PRO A 5 14.83 9.12 3.41
C PRO A 5 13.36 9.48 3.58
N SER A 6 12.53 8.98 2.65
CA SER A 6 11.07 9.09 2.76
C SER A 6 10.65 8.64 4.17
N PRO A 7 9.84 9.41 4.90
CA PRO A 7 9.36 9.01 6.23
C PRO A 7 8.41 7.81 6.15
N TYR A 8 8.00 7.45 4.93
CA TYR A 8 7.11 6.34 4.64
C TYR A 8 7.86 5.08 4.27
N THR A 9 7.41 3.95 4.79
CA THR A 9 7.82 2.61 4.39
C THR A 9 6.70 1.91 3.63
N VAL A 10 7.05 0.97 2.73
CA VAL A 10 6.09 0.06 2.08
C VAL A 10 6.48 -1.37 2.41
N ALA A 11 5.66 -2.07 3.19
CA ALA A 11 5.74 -3.51 3.35
C ALA A 11 4.86 -4.20 2.32
N VAL A 12 5.33 -5.31 1.75
CA VAL A 12 4.60 -6.04 0.69
C VAL A 12 4.49 -7.51 1.05
N TYR A 13 3.28 -8.05 0.94
CA TYR A 13 2.93 -9.41 1.33
C TYR A 13 2.27 -10.12 0.14
N PRO A 14 2.99 -11.02 -0.57
CA PRO A 14 2.36 -11.88 -1.56
C PRO A 14 1.49 -12.93 -0.85
N ILE A 15 0.30 -13.18 -1.39
CA ILE A 15 -0.68 -14.11 -0.84
C ILE A 15 -1.10 -15.04 -1.99
N GLU A 16 -0.90 -16.34 -1.80
CA GLU A 16 -1.39 -17.36 -2.73
C GLU A 16 -2.86 -17.65 -2.41
N GLN A 17 -3.76 -17.32 -3.33
CA GLN A 17 -5.20 -17.58 -3.17
C GLN A 17 -5.53 -19.04 -3.54
N GLN A 18 -4.88 -19.54 -4.58
CA GLN A 18 -4.95 -20.90 -5.10
C GLN A 18 -3.58 -21.24 -5.69
N PRO A 19 -3.22 -22.53 -5.86
CA PRO A 19 -1.93 -22.92 -6.42
C PRO A 19 -1.63 -22.18 -7.74
N GLY A 20 -0.57 -21.39 -7.75
CA GLY A 20 -0.14 -20.60 -8.91
C GLY A 20 -0.95 -19.32 -9.18
N VAL A 21 -1.87 -18.93 -8.29
CA VAL A 21 -2.65 -17.69 -8.35
C VAL A 21 -2.31 -16.82 -7.13
N TRP A 22 -1.56 -15.76 -7.38
CA TRP A 22 -1.01 -14.89 -6.37
C TRP A 22 -1.62 -13.50 -6.49
N PHE A 23 -2.05 -12.90 -5.39
CA PHE A 23 -2.20 -11.45 -5.29
C PHE A 23 -1.21 -10.94 -4.25
N ALA A 24 -1.16 -9.63 -4.02
CA ALA A 24 -0.38 -9.07 -2.93
C ALA A 24 -1.17 -8.02 -2.16
N ALA A 25 -0.78 -7.84 -0.90
CA ALA A 25 -1.14 -6.68 -0.12
C ALA A 25 0.07 -5.78 0.06
N TYR A 26 -0.16 -4.47 0.17
CA TYR A 26 0.85 -3.55 0.65
C TYR A 26 0.35 -2.78 1.87
N LEU A 27 1.28 -2.48 2.77
CA LEU A 27 1.07 -1.65 3.95
C LEU A 27 2.01 -0.45 3.87
N ILE A 28 1.47 0.75 4.04
CA ILE A 28 2.25 1.97 4.16
C ILE A 28 2.23 2.40 5.61
N SER A 29 3.40 2.58 6.20
CA SER A 29 3.54 3.17 7.53
C SER A 29 4.46 4.38 7.51
N GLU A 30 4.20 5.32 8.41
CA GLU A 30 5.07 6.46 8.70
C GLU A 30 5.66 6.27 10.09
N TYR A 31 6.97 6.46 10.23
CA TYR A 31 7.60 6.55 11.55
C TYR A 31 7.85 8.01 11.89
N LYS A 32 7.18 8.52 12.93
CA LYS A 32 7.30 9.90 13.36
C LYS A 32 7.29 9.96 14.89
N ASP A 33 8.21 10.73 15.45
CA ASP A 33 8.31 11.00 16.90
C ASP A 33 8.33 9.70 17.75
N GLY A 34 9.05 8.68 17.27
CA GLY A 34 9.17 7.39 17.98
C GLY A 34 7.98 6.45 17.83
N THR A 35 6.97 6.80 17.02
CA THR A 35 5.74 6.04 16.85
C THR A 35 5.54 5.64 15.39
N GLU A 36 5.19 4.38 15.15
CA GLU A 36 4.76 3.90 13.83
C GLU A 36 3.24 4.13 13.66
N ARG A 37 2.87 4.74 12.53
CA ARG A 37 1.48 4.96 12.14
C ARG A 37 1.20 4.31 10.79
N VAL A 38 0.25 3.38 10.75
CA VAL A 38 -0.22 2.78 9.49
C VAL A 38 -1.11 3.78 8.75
N LEU A 39 -0.72 4.14 7.54
CA LEU A 39 -1.43 5.09 6.67
C LEU A 39 -2.27 4.38 5.61
N ALA A 40 -1.88 3.19 5.17
CA ALA A 40 -2.65 2.37 4.23
C ALA A 40 -2.40 0.88 4.49
N ASN A 41 -3.44 0.07 4.32
CA ASN A 41 -3.35 -1.38 4.26
C ASN A 41 -4.29 -1.84 3.14
N VAL A 42 -3.73 -2.24 2.00
CA VAL A 42 -4.49 -2.51 0.78
C VAL A 42 -4.18 -3.91 0.28
N ALA A 43 -5.20 -4.76 0.25
CA ALA A 43 -5.15 -6.06 -0.40
C ALA A 43 -5.60 -5.94 -1.86
N MET A 44 -4.73 -6.26 -2.82
CA MET A 44 -5.01 -6.14 -4.26
C MET A 44 -5.68 -7.41 -4.81
N ARG A 45 -6.78 -7.85 -4.18
CA ARG A 45 -7.43 -9.16 -4.48
C ARG A 45 -7.87 -9.33 -5.95
N HIS A 46 -8.13 -8.23 -6.65
CA HIS A 46 -8.53 -8.25 -8.06
C HIS A 46 -7.35 -8.22 -9.05
N ASP A 47 -6.13 -8.01 -8.55
CA ASP A 47 -4.90 -7.99 -9.36
C ASP A 47 -4.09 -9.26 -9.08
N THR A 48 -4.39 -10.31 -9.84
CA THR A 48 -3.78 -11.63 -9.67
C THR A 48 -2.67 -11.88 -10.68
N HIS A 49 -1.64 -12.60 -10.25
CA HIS A 49 -0.46 -12.94 -11.03
C HIS A 49 -0.13 -14.43 -10.91
N ARG A 50 0.66 -14.92 -11.88
CA ARG A 50 1.12 -16.33 -11.92
C ARG A 50 2.31 -16.62 -11.01
N SER A 51 2.82 -15.62 -10.28
CA SER A 51 3.93 -15.81 -9.35
C SER A 51 3.95 -14.77 -8.23
N ALA A 52 4.45 -15.18 -7.07
CA ALA A 52 4.66 -14.30 -5.93
C ALA A 52 5.56 -13.10 -6.25
N ALA A 53 6.57 -13.28 -7.11
CA ALA A 53 7.48 -12.20 -7.50
C ALA A 53 6.77 -11.08 -8.27
N LYS A 54 5.89 -11.44 -9.22
CA LYS A 54 5.09 -10.46 -9.97
C LYS A 54 4.09 -9.74 -9.06
N ALA A 55 3.44 -10.48 -8.16
CA ALA A 55 2.54 -9.89 -7.16
C ALA A 55 3.26 -8.90 -6.24
N LYS A 56 4.45 -9.26 -5.74
CA LYS A 56 5.28 -8.35 -4.94
C LYS A 56 5.64 -7.08 -5.70
N GLN A 57 6.07 -7.21 -6.95
CA GLN A 57 6.45 -6.06 -7.77
C GLN A 57 5.25 -5.13 -8.02
N ALA A 58 4.08 -5.69 -8.35
CA ALA A 58 2.86 -4.92 -8.55
C ALA A 58 2.45 -4.13 -7.30
N ALA A 59 2.46 -4.79 -6.14
CA ALA A 59 2.14 -4.14 -4.86
C ALA A 59 3.19 -3.11 -4.44
N ARG A 60 4.48 -3.35 -4.69
CA ARG A 60 5.53 -2.34 -4.47
C ARG A 60 5.28 -1.09 -5.30
N SER A 61 5.06 -1.24 -6.61
CA SER A 61 4.78 -0.10 -7.49
C SER A 61 3.47 0.62 -7.11
N ALA A 62 2.45 -0.10 -6.67
CA ALA A 62 1.22 0.50 -6.17
C ALA A 62 1.45 1.31 -4.87
N GLY A 63 2.21 0.75 -3.91
CA GLY A 63 2.57 1.42 -2.67
C GLY A 63 3.45 2.66 -2.89
N GLU A 64 4.45 2.58 -3.77
CA GLU A 64 5.30 3.73 -4.14
C GLU A 64 4.47 4.85 -4.78
N ARG A 65 3.53 4.53 -5.66
CA ARG A 65 2.59 5.53 -6.21
C ARG A 65 1.68 6.13 -5.14
N ALA A 66 1.25 5.34 -4.16
CA ALA A 66 0.45 5.85 -3.05
C ALA A 66 1.28 6.77 -2.13
N ILE A 67 2.55 6.46 -1.87
CA ILE A 67 3.49 7.35 -1.17
C ILE A 67 3.63 8.68 -1.93
N ALA A 68 3.82 8.66 -3.25
CA ALA A 68 3.93 9.89 -4.04
C ALA A 68 2.68 10.79 -3.90
N ARG A 69 1.49 10.19 -3.75
CA ARG A 69 0.24 10.91 -3.47
C ARG A 69 0.18 11.46 -2.04
N LEU A 70 0.77 10.76 -1.06
CA LEU A 70 0.87 11.26 0.32
C LEU A 70 1.83 12.45 0.40
N ALA A 71 2.97 12.38 -0.30
CA ALA A 71 3.98 13.43 -0.31
C ALA A 71 3.52 14.73 -1.01
N THR A 72 2.59 14.62 -1.95
CA THR A 72 2.00 15.78 -2.67
C THR A 72 0.77 16.36 -1.98
N ARG A 73 0.28 15.72 -0.92
CA ARG A 73 -0.89 16.19 -0.18
C ARG A 73 -0.45 17.34 0.72
N PRO A 74 -1.07 18.54 0.63
CA PRO A 74 -0.83 19.60 1.60
C PRO A 74 -1.11 19.05 3.00
N HIS A 75 -0.23 19.33 3.95
CA HIS A 75 -0.34 18.88 5.33
C HIS A 75 -1.57 19.53 5.99
N HIS A 76 -2.76 19.01 5.72
CA HIS A 76 -4.00 19.39 6.42
C HIS A 76 -4.10 18.49 7.66
N PRO A 77 -3.94 19.05 8.87
CA PRO A 77 -4.22 18.31 10.09
C PRO A 77 -5.73 18.07 10.18
N GLY A 78 -6.12 16.80 10.18
CA GLY A 78 -7.50 16.38 10.35
C GLY A 78 -8.19 16.09 9.03
N VAL A 79 -8.38 14.80 8.75
CA VAL A 79 -9.66 14.12 8.51
C VAL A 79 -9.29 12.67 8.13
N SER A 80 -9.49 11.76 9.08
CA SER A 80 -9.54 10.32 8.82
C SER A 80 -10.76 10.04 7.94
N ALA A 81 -10.53 9.71 6.67
CA ALA A 81 -11.57 9.19 5.80
C ALA A 81 -11.45 7.66 5.75
N HIS A 82 -12.24 7.00 6.59
CA HIS A 82 -12.66 5.62 6.37
C HIS A 82 -13.29 5.51 4.98
N ALA A 83 -12.67 4.73 4.09
CA ALA A 83 -13.29 4.35 2.82
C ALA A 83 -13.28 2.83 2.68
N TYR A 84 -14.28 2.18 3.29
CA TYR A 84 -14.77 0.88 2.83
C TYR A 84 -15.68 1.15 1.65
N GLN A 85 -15.22 0.91 0.42
CA GLN A 85 -16.10 0.94 -0.75
C GLN A 85 -16.43 -0.49 -1.16
N GLY A 86 -17.45 -1.05 -0.50
CA GLY A 86 -18.15 -2.24 -0.97
C GLY A 86 -18.93 -1.91 -2.23
N ALA A 87 -18.60 -2.58 -3.33
CA ALA A 87 -19.34 -2.49 -4.58
C ALA A 87 -20.69 -3.21 -4.42
N ARG A 88 -21.75 -2.49 -4.81
CA ARG A 88 -23.15 -2.90 -4.78
C ARG A 88 -23.44 -3.94 -5.86
N HIS A 89 -24.44 -4.77 -5.54
CA HIS A 89 -25.08 -5.77 -6.38
C HIS A 89 -25.47 -5.25 -7.77
N GLY A 90 -25.30 -6.14 -8.76
CA GLY A 90 -26.03 -6.19 -10.02
C GLY A 90 -26.51 -7.61 -10.22
#